data_AF-A0A954LNF3-F1
#
_entry.id   AF-A0A954LNF3-F1
#
_cell.length_a   1.000
_cell.length_b   1.000
_cell.length_c   1.000
_cell.angle_alpha   90.00
_cell.angle_beta   90.00
_cell.angle_gamma   90.00
#
_symmetry.space_group_name_H-M   'P 1'
#
loop_
_entity.id
_entity.type
_entity.pdbx_description
1 polymer ?
#
loop_
_entity_poly.entity_id
_entity_poly.type
_entity_poly.pdbx_seq_one_letter_code
_entity_poly.pdbx_strand_id
1 'polypeptide(L)'
;MGPNQFAIDPLAVPVSSSDLETSIEWESPLMSSTDASHPLNSETRVAKGSLSVGERETEPRFAFGKNWSKFLKLLDEERIQMARASLQQMLDLENLQGKACLDIGSGSGLFSLAAARLGADSLVSFDYDKDSVAC
;
A
#
# COMPACT_ATOMS: atom_id res chain seq x y z
N MET A 1 -28.53 -7.30 37.28
CA MET A 1 -27.29 -7.70 37.98
C MET A 1 -26.97 -9.13 37.62
N GLY A 2 -25.74 -9.38 37.18
CA GLY A 2 -25.21 -10.68 36.76
C GLY A 2 -24.19 -10.46 35.64
N PRO A 3 -22.87 -10.49 35.92
CA PRO A 3 -21.86 -10.12 34.94
C PRO A 3 -21.57 -11.25 33.95
N ASN A 4 -21.27 -10.83 32.72
CA ASN A 4 -20.89 -11.66 31.58
C ASN A 4 -19.46 -12.18 31.79
N GLN A 5 -19.29 -13.51 31.81
CA GLN A 5 -17.99 -14.16 31.96
C GLN A 5 -17.29 -14.21 30.60
N PHE A 6 -16.31 -13.33 30.39
CA PHE A 6 -15.35 -13.45 29.30
C PHE A 6 -14.42 -14.62 29.59
N ALA A 7 -14.49 -15.66 28.76
CA ALA A 7 -13.55 -16.77 28.79
C ALA A 7 -12.20 -16.29 28.24
N ILE A 8 -11.19 -16.28 29.10
CA ILE A 8 -9.78 -16.04 28.81
C ILE A 8 -9.14 -17.38 28.41
N ASP A 9 -8.46 -17.41 27.27
CA ASP A 9 -7.69 -18.54 26.77
C ASP A 9 -6.54 -18.89 27.75
N PRO A 10 -6.50 -20.10 28.33
CA PRO A 10 -5.49 -20.48 29.32
C PRO A 10 -4.10 -20.78 28.75
N LEU A 11 -3.85 -20.60 27.44
CA LEU A 11 -2.54 -20.82 26.82
C LEU A 11 -1.84 -19.55 26.32
N ALA A 12 -2.38 -18.37 26.58
CA ALA A 12 -1.68 -17.11 26.29
C ALA A 12 -0.49 -16.93 27.26
N VAL A 13 0.73 -17.10 26.76
CA VAL A 13 1.96 -16.75 27.48
C VAL A 13 2.02 -15.22 27.62
N PRO A 14 2.19 -14.65 28.82
CA PRO A 14 2.28 -13.20 28.96
C PRO A 14 3.61 -12.70 28.39
N VAL A 15 3.54 -11.86 27.36
CA VAL A 15 4.70 -11.11 26.87
C VAL A 15 4.92 -9.94 27.82
N SER A 16 6.11 -9.85 28.41
CA SER A 16 6.51 -8.80 29.35
C SER A 16 6.69 -7.47 28.60
N SER A 17 6.31 -6.35 29.21
CA SER A 17 6.53 -4.99 28.68
C SER A 17 8.00 -4.58 28.50
N SER A 18 8.96 -5.49 28.69
CA SER A 18 10.39 -5.28 28.46
C SER A 18 10.83 -5.52 27.01
N ASP A 19 9.97 -6.04 26.14
CA ASP A 19 10.38 -6.57 24.83
C ASP A 19 10.10 -5.61 23.64
N LEU A 20 9.83 -4.32 23.91
CA LEU A 20 9.46 -3.32 22.89
C LEU A 20 10.53 -2.26 22.58
N GLU A 21 11.80 -2.54 22.82
CA GLU A 21 12.88 -1.72 22.27
C GLU A 21 13.78 -2.57 21.37
N THR A 22 13.47 -2.56 20.06
CA THR A 22 14.46 -2.88 19.04
C THR A 22 14.57 -1.67 18.13
N SER A 23 15.57 -0.85 18.41
CA SER A 23 16.02 0.27 17.58
C SER A 23 16.28 -0.21 16.15
N ILE A 24 15.55 0.34 15.19
CA ILE A 24 15.89 0.20 13.77
C ILE A 24 17.01 1.21 13.51
N GLU A 25 18.24 0.74 13.49
CA GLU A 25 19.39 1.53 13.03
C GLU A 25 19.33 1.64 11.50
N TRP A 26 19.21 2.89 11.02
CA TRP A 26 19.32 3.23 9.60
C TRP A 26 20.81 3.43 9.26
N GLU A 27 21.51 2.38 8.81
CA GLU A 27 22.81 2.58 8.17
C GLU A 27 22.62 3.11 6.74
N SER A 28 22.94 4.39 6.56
CA SER A 28 23.05 5.00 5.24
C SER A 28 24.26 4.43 4.50
N PRO A 29 24.17 4.06 3.21
CA PRO A 29 25.35 3.74 2.42
C PRO A 29 26.08 5.05 2.10
N LEU A 30 26.97 5.47 3.01
CA LEU A 30 28.01 6.43 2.72
C LEU A 30 28.96 5.76 1.72
N MET A 31 28.87 6.18 0.47
CA MET A 31 29.80 5.81 -0.59
C MET A 31 31.20 6.32 -0.20
N SER A 32 31.99 5.42 0.39
CA SER A 32 33.37 5.67 0.77
C SER A 32 34.24 5.71 -0.49
N SER A 33 34.63 6.92 -0.86
CA SER A 33 35.77 7.21 -1.71
C SER A 33 37.04 6.55 -1.14
N THR A 34 37.57 5.54 -1.84
CA THR A 34 39.00 5.36 -2.18
C THR A 34 39.22 3.99 -2.83
N ASP A 35 39.46 3.96 -4.14
CA ASP A 35 40.69 3.36 -4.68
C ASP A 35 40.92 3.91 -6.10
N ALA A 36 41.94 4.76 -6.20
CA ALA A 36 42.42 5.33 -7.44
C ALA A 36 43.60 4.49 -7.90
N SER A 37 43.38 3.63 -8.89
CA SER A 37 44.46 3.06 -9.68
C SER A 37 44.00 2.66 -11.08
N HIS A 38 43.76 3.66 -11.92
CA HIS A 38 43.84 3.53 -13.38
C HIS A 38 44.60 4.74 -13.97
N PRO A 39 45.49 4.52 -14.94
CA PRO A 39 46.51 5.50 -15.33
C PRO A 39 45.93 6.74 -16.02
N LEU A 40 46.49 7.91 -15.67
CA LEU A 40 46.27 9.19 -16.33
C LEU A 40 46.67 9.11 -17.82
N ASN A 41 45.69 9.21 -18.72
CA ASN A 41 45.91 9.75 -20.05
C ASN A 41 45.41 11.20 -20.10
N SER A 42 46.32 12.11 -20.40
CA SER A 42 46.12 13.54 -20.49
C SER A 42 45.48 13.91 -21.83
N GLU A 43 44.15 14.00 -21.91
CA GLU A 43 43.48 14.76 -22.96
C GLU A 43 42.27 15.49 -22.40
N THR A 44 42.42 16.80 -22.17
CA THR A 44 41.34 17.71 -21.84
C THR A 44 40.39 17.83 -23.04
N ARG A 45 39.18 17.27 -22.94
CA ARG A 45 38.12 17.50 -23.93
C ARG A 45 36.98 18.29 -23.30
N VAL A 46 36.91 19.58 -23.64
CA VAL A 46 35.73 20.42 -23.43
C VAL A 46 34.61 19.85 -24.30
N ALA A 47 33.68 19.10 -23.69
CA ALA A 47 32.47 18.62 -24.36
C ALA A 47 31.32 19.60 -24.08
N LYS A 48 30.92 20.28 -25.15
CA LYS A 48 29.84 21.25 -25.27
C LYS A 48 28.53 20.50 -25.52
N GLY A 49 27.55 20.65 -24.63
CA GLY A 49 26.11 20.50 -24.91
C GLY A 49 25.55 19.11 -25.19
N SER A 50 24.66 18.65 -24.31
CA SER A 50 23.28 18.25 -24.63
C SER A 50 22.67 17.70 -23.34
N LEU A 51 21.72 18.40 -22.75
CA LEU A 51 20.81 17.79 -21.78
C LEU A 51 19.94 16.82 -22.56
N SER A 52 20.36 15.56 -22.66
CA SER A 52 19.41 14.49 -22.93
C SER A 52 18.44 14.49 -21.75
N VAL A 53 17.19 14.88 -21.98
CA VAL A 53 16.08 14.47 -21.12
C VAL A 53 16.15 12.95 -21.14
N GLY A 54 16.75 12.38 -20.09
CA GLY A 54 16.84 10.95 -19.94
C GLY A 54 15.42 10.41 -20.03
N GLU A 55 15.20 9.53 -21.01
CA GLU A 55 14.04 8.66 -20.97
C GLU A 55 14.02 8.08 -19.55
N ARG A 56 12.95 8.34 -18.80
CA ARG A 56 12.73 7.60 -17.56
C ARG A 56 12.55 6.17 -18.03
N GLU A 57 13.63 5.40 -18.00
CA GLU A 57 13.58 3.95 -18.14
C GLU A 57 12.44 3.52 -17.23
N THR A 58 11.44 2.90 -17.83
CA THR A 58 10.29 2.40 -17.10
C THR A 58 10.81 1.27 -16.24
N GLU A 59 11.26 1.61 -15.04
CA GLU A 59 11.53 0.70 -13.93
C GLU A 59 10.50 -0.43 -14.00
N PRO A 60 10.93 -1.70 -14.06
CA PRO A 60 10.02 -2.82 -14.20
C PRO A 60 9.08 -2.84 -13.00
N ARG A 61 7.87 -2.29 -13.19
CA ARG A 61 6.87 -2.20 -12.13
C ARG A 61 6.26 -3.57 -11.89
N PHE A 62 6.04 -3.89 -10.62
CA PHE A 62 5.24 -5.04 -10.25
C PHE A 62 3.79 -4.82 -10.70
N ALA A 63 3.26 -5.73 -11.53
CA ALA A 63 1.93 -5.61 -12.14
C ALA A 63 0.83 -6.00 -11.14
N PHE A 64 0.57 -5.14 -10.17
CA PHE A 64 -0.45 -5.36 -9.14
C PHE A 64 -1.84 -5.58 -9.73
N GLY A 65 -2.21 -4.89 -10.81
CA GLY A 65 -3.52 -5.04 -11.48
C GLY A 65 -3.80 -6.47 -11.95
N LYS A 66 -2.81 -7.16 -12.49
CA LYS A 66 -2.95 -8.59 -12.88
C LYS A 66 -3.19 -9.50 -11.68
N ASN A 67 -2.65 -9.15 -10.52
CA ASN A 67 -2.93 -9.90 -9.28
C ASN A 67 -4.32 -9.58 -8.74
N TRP A 68 -4.78 -8.34 -8.83
CA TRP A 68 -6.15 -7.95 -8.46
C TRP A 68 -7.22 -8.63 -9.32
N SER A 69 -7.01 -8.73 -10.64
CA SER A 69 -7.91 -9.47 -11.54
C SER A 69 -8.05 -10.95 -11.15
N LYS A 70 -6.97 -11.58 -10.68
CA LYS A 70 -7.03 -12.95 -10.14
C LYS A 70 -7.75 -13.01 -8.80
N PHE A 71 -7.48 -12.05 -7.91
CA PHE A 71 -8.15 -11.94 -6.61
C PHE A 71 -9.67 -11.81 -6.76
N LEU A 72 -10.15 -11.07 -7.76
CA LEU A 72 -11.59 -10.93 -8.04
C LEU A 72 -12.31 -12.26 -8.28
N LYS A 73 -11.61 -13.28 -8.80
CA LYS A 73 -12.18 -14.63 -8.98
C LYS A 73 -12.45 -15.35 -7.66
N LEU A 74 -11.84 -14.90 -6.58
CA LEU A 74 -11.94 -15.46 -5.23
C LEU A 74 -12.79 -14.56 -4.32
N LEU A 75 -13.30 -13.44 -4.83
CA LEU A 75 -14.10 -12.51 -4.05
C LEU A 75 -15.48 -13.11 -3.80
N ASP A 76 -15.84 -13.21 -2.53
CA ASP A 76 -17.12 -13.70 -2.06
C ASP A 76 -17.78 -12.70 -1.11
N GLU A 77 -19.03 -13.01 -0.73
CA GLU A 77 -19.82 -12.14 0.12
C GLU A 77 -19.17 -11.93 1.50
N GLU A 78 -18.51 -12.96 2.05
CA GLU A 78 -17.80 -12.87 3.33
C GLU A 78 -16.70 -11.79 3.29
N ARG A 79 -15.87 -11.79 2.25
CA ARG A 79 -14.82 -10.76 2.06
C ARG A 79 -15.41 -9.36 1.91
N ILE A 80 -16.52 -9.22 1.22
CA ILE A 80 -17.20 -7.93 1.07
C ILE A 80 -17.74 -7.45 2.42
N GLN A 81 -18.32 -8.35 3.24
CA GLN A 81 -18.79 -7.98 4.58
C GLN A 81 -17.65 -7.57 5.50
N MET A 82 -16.50 -8.25 5.45
CA MET A 82 -15.31 -7.84 6.20
C MET A 82 -14.82 -6.45 5.78
N ALA A 83 -14.79 -6.15 4.48
CA ALA A 83 -14.41 -4.83 3.97
C ALA A 83 -15.40 -3.72 4.39
N ARG A 84 -16.70 -4.02 4.47
CA ARG A 84 -17.70 -3.08 5.01
C ARG A 84 -17.47 -2.82 6.50
N ALA A 85 -17.29 -3.88 7.28
CA ALA A 85 -17.07 -3.78 8.72
C ALA A 85 -15.79 -2.99 9.04
N SER A 86 -14.71 -3.20 8.27
CA SER A 86 -13.48 -2.45 8.48
C SER A 86 -13.63 -0.96 8.13
N LEU A 87 -14.39 -0.60 7.08
CA LEU A 87 -14.71 0.80 6.79
C LEU A 87 -15.55 1.44 7.91
N GLN A 88 -16.58 0.75 8.39
CA GLN A 88 -17.42 1.22 9.49
C GLN A 88 -16.58 1.47 10.75
N GLN A 89 -15.70 0.53 11.11
CA GLN A 89 -14.82 0.65 12.26
C GLN A 89 -13.79 1.78 12.09
N MET A 90 -13.15 1.86 10.91
CA MET A 90 -12.12 2.88 10.65
C MET A 90 -12.68 4.29 10.69
N LEU A 91 -13.89 4.48 10.16
CA LEU A 91 -14.54 5.78 10.06
C LEU A 91 -15.40 6.11 11.29
N ASP A 92 -15.62 5.14 12.19
CA ASP A 92 -16.55 5.21 13.32
C ASP A 92 -17.97 5.62 12.87
N LEU A 93 -18.46 4.94 11.83
CA LEU A 93 -19.75 5.21 11.22
C LEU A 93 -20.52 3.91 10.96
N GLU A 94 -21.84 3.93 11.19
CA GLU A 94 -22.70 2.80 10.83
C GLU A 94 -22.91 2.68 9.32
N ASN A 95 -22.90 3.79 8.58
CA ASN A 95 -23.14 3.83 7.14
C ASN A 95 -22.54 5.08 6.51
N LEU A 96 -22.62 5.17 5.18
CA LEU A 96 -22.10 6.29 4.39
C LEU A 96 -23.21 7.13 3.72
N GLN A 97 -24.46 7.05 4.18
CA GLN A 97 -25.56 7.88 3.64
C GLN A 97 -25.22 9.36 3.77
N GLY A 98 -25.48 10.14 2.71
CA GLY A 98 -25.17 11.56 2.70
C GLY A 98 -23.67 11.87 2.60
N LYS A 99 -22.83 10.88 2.26
CA LYS A 99 -21.38 11.05 2.12
C LYS A 99 -20.94 10.83 0.68
N ALA A 100 -20.00 11.66 0.26
CA ALA A 100 -19.20 11.43 -0.93
C ALA A 100 -17.92 10.68 -0.54
N CYS A 101 -17.50 9.73 -1.37
CA CYS A 101 -16.32 8.91 -1.15
C CYS A 101 -15.33 9.03 -2.31
N LEU A 102 -14.04 9.01 -1.96
CA LEU A 102 -12.93 8.99 -2.91
C LEU A 102 -12.01 7.80 -2.57
N ASP A 103 -11.83 6.88 -3.51
CA ASP A 103 -10.97 5.70 -3.37
C ASP A 103 -9.76 5.82 -4.32
N ILE A 104 -8.58 6.13 -3.75
CA ILE A 104 -7.33 6.37 -4.48
C ILE A 104 -6.48 5.11 -4.44
N GLY A 105 -6.09 4.59 -5.61
CA GLY A 105 -5.43 3.30 -5.69
C GLY A 105 -6.41 2.16 -5.42
N SER A 106 -7.58 2.26 -6.05
CA SER A 106 -8.72 1.38 -5.76
C SER A 106 -8.43 -0.11 -6.00
N GLY A 107 -7.39 -0.44 -6.77
CA GLY A 107 -6.94 -1.81 -7.02
C GLY A 107 -8.10 -2.70 -7.49
N SER A 108 -8.39 -3.74 -6.71
CA SER A 108 -9.52 -4.66 -6.97
C SER A 108 -10.92 -4.03 -6.89
N GLY A 109 -11.05 -2.81 -6.39
CA GLY A 109 -12.34 -2.14 -6.19
C GLY A 109 -13.16 -2.69 -5.01
N LEU A 110 -12.59 -3.54 -4.15
CA LEU A 110 -13.29 -4.10 -3.00
C LEU A 110 -13.81 -3.03 -2.03
N PHE A 111 -12.99 -2.03 -1.70
CA PHE A 111 -13.40 -0.95 -0.79
C PHE A 111 -14.34 0.04 -1.46
N SER A 112 -14.17 0.30 -2.75
CA SER A 112 -15.17 0.98 -3.57
C SER A 112 -16.55 0.30 -3.50
N LEU A 113 -16.61 -1.03 -3.69
CA LEU A 113 -17.85 -1.79 -3.58
C LEU A 113 -18.42 -1.76 -2.15
N ALA A 114 -17.57 -1.90 -1.14
CA ALA A 114 -17.98 -1.84 0.26
C ALA A 114 -18.58 -0.47 0.60
N ALA A 115 -17.96 0.64 0.15
CA ALA A 115 -18.46 1.99 0.34
C ALA A 115 -19.82 2.19 -0.36
N ALA A 116 -19.97 1.71 -1.59
CA ALA A 116 -21.26 1.73 -2.30
C ALA A 116 -22.35 0.94 -1.55
N ARG A 117 -22.02 -0.24 -0.98
CA ARG A 117 -22.95 -1.06 -0.18
C ARG A 117 -23.24 -0.51 1.23
N LEU A 118 -22.38 0.36 1.73
CA LEU A 118 -22.66 1.18 2.91
C LEU A 118 -23.50 2.42 2.56
N GLY A 119 -23.82 2.60 1.28
CA GLY A 119 -24.73 3.60 0.73
C GLY A 119 -24.15 5.01 0.69
N ALA A 120 -22.91 5.14 0.24
CA ALA A 120 -22.34 6.42 -0.18
C ALA A 120 -23.18 7.02 -1.34
N ASP A 121 -23.46 8.32 -1.27
CA ASP A 121 -24.29 9.02 -2.27
C ASP A 121 -23.54 9.21 -3.60
N SER A 122 -22.22 9.37 -3.52
CA SER A 122 -21.36 9.48 -4.68
C SER A 122 -20.00 8.85 -4.41
N LEU A 123 -19.48 8.09 -5.36
CA LEU A 123 -18.19 7.42 -5.26
C LEU A 123 -17.35 7.73 -6.49
N VAL A 124 -16.12 8.21 -6.27
CA VAL A 124 -15.11 8.35 -7.31
C VAL A 124 -13.94 7.44 -6.95
N SER A 125 -13.53 6.60 -7.88
CA SER A 125 -12.44 5.65 -7.68
C SER A 125 -11.49 5.69 -8.85
N PHE A 126 -10.19 5.63 -8.58
CA PHE A 126 -9.19 5.51 -9.63
C PHE A 126 -7.95 4.74 -9.17
N ASP A 127 -7.28 4.12 -10.12
CA ASP A 127 -6.01 3.45 -9.93
C ASP A 127 -5.03 3.87 -11.03
N TYR A 128 -3.74 3.83 -10.72
CA TYR A 128 -2.69 4.11 -11.70
C TYR A 128 -2.46 2.93 -12.64
N ASP A 129 -2.65 1.71 -12.15
CA ASP A 129 -2.52 0.49 -12.95
C ASP A 129 -3.79 0.28 -13.80
N LYS A 130 -3.62 0.33 -15.11
CA LYS A 130 -4.70 0.14 -16.09
C LYS A 130 -5.37 -1.22 -15.95
N ASP A 131 -4.60 -2.25 -15.54
CA ASP A 131 -5.14 -3.60 -15.36
C ASP A 131 -6.06 -3.69 -14.12
N SER A 132 -6.03 -2.71 -13.22
CA SER A 132 -6.94 -2.60 -12.06
C SER A 132 -8.29 -1.97 -12.40
N VAL A 133 -8.36 -1.15 -13.46
CA VAL A 133 -9.58 -0.42 -13.87
C VAL A 133 -10.16 -0.90 -15.20
N ALA A 134 -9.52 -1.88 -15.85
CA ALA A 134 -10.02 -2.49 -17.08
C ALA A 134 -11.17 -3.45 -16.75
N CYS A 135 -12.39 -2.92 -16.73
CA CYS A 135 -13.64 -3.68 -16.63
C CYS A 135 -14.26 -3.97 -17.99
#